data_AF-A0A949MDJ1-F1
#
_entry.id   AF-A0A949MDJ1-F1
#
_cell.length_a   1.000
_cell.length_b   1.000
_cell.length_c   1.000
_cell.angle_alpha   90.00
_cell.angle_beta   90.00
_cell.angle_gamma   90.00
#
_symmetry.space_group_name_H-M   'P 1'
#
loop_
_entity.id
_entity.type
_entity.pdbx_description
1 polymer ?
#
loop_
_entity_poly.entity_id
_entity_poly.type
_entity_poly.pdbx_seq_one_letter_code
_entity_poly.pdbx_strand_id
1 'polypeptide(L)'
;MTHSPVRHTLERWAAGERIAPLPAREGAAPPAISFEFFPPKTEALETQLWHCIERLATLRPAFVSVTYGAGGSTQERTHATVLRIVKETALTPAAHLTCVGATREAVNEVAERYWQAGVKHIVALRGDAPNGETYAPHPGGYAFAADLVEGLKKVADFEISVAAYPETHPQAASPEADLDNLKRKLDAGATRAITQVFFDNAIFLRFLDRAVAAGIKAPIVPGILPVTNFNQMKKFSEACGTSVPNWMAGMFEGLDDDAETRRMVA
;
A
#
# COMPACT_ATOMS: atom_id res chain seq x y z
N MET A 1 -7.27 -44.33 -24.78
CA MET A 1 -6.76 -43.06 -24.23
C MET A 1 -7.64 -42.67 -23.06
N THR A 2 -7.27 -43.08 -21.86
CA THR A 2 -8.03 -42.83 -20.63
C THR A 2 -7.77 -41.38 -20.18
N HIS A 3 -8.82 -40.56 -20.18
CA HIS A 3 -8.77 -39.24 -19.56
C HIS A 3 -8.55 -39.41 -18.05
N SER A 4 -7.42 -38.93 -17.55
CA SER A 4 -7.19 -38.78 -16.11
C SER A 4 -8.19 -37.76 -15.57
N PRO A 5 -8.94 -38.05 -14.50
CA PRO A 5 -9.83 -37.07 -13.90
C PRO A 5 -9.00 -35.92 -13.33
N VAL A 6 -9.41 -34.70 -13.64
CA VAL A 6 -8.86 -33.48 -13.04
C VAL A 6 -9.12 -33.57 -11.54
N ARG A 7 -8.07 -33.78 -10.73
CA ARG A 7 -8.20 -33.77 -9.26
C ARG A 7 -8.71 -32.40 -8.82
N HIS A 8 -9.73 -32.38 -7.97
CA HIS A 8 -10.28 -31.16 -7.38
C HIS A 8 -9.15 -30.35 -6.72
N THR A 9 -9.18 -29.02 -6.89
CA THR A 9 -8.14 -28.11 -6.37
C THR A 9 -7.87 -28.34 -4.88
N LEU A 10 -8.90 -28.61 -4.09
CA LEU A 10 -8.81 -28.94 -2.67
C LEU A 10 -7.98 -30.21 -2.38
N GLU A 11 -8.14 -31.29 -3.15
CA GLU A 11 -7.35 -32.51 -2.95
C GLU A 11 -5.87 -32.29 -3.27
N ARG A 12 -5.55 -31.47 -4.28
CA ARG A 12 -4.16 -31.11 -4.59
C ARG A 12 -3.51 -30.27 -3.49
N TRP A 13 -4.27 -29.38 -2.85
CA TRP A 13 -3.76 -28.54 -1.76
C TRP A 13 -3.60 -29.34 -0.46
N ALA A 14 -4.55 -30.22 -0.17
CA ALA A 14 -4.53 -31.03 1.05
C ALA A 14 -3.44 -32.12 1.01
N ALA A 15 -3.18 -32.72 -0.16
CA ALA A 15 -2.25 -33.84 -0.33
C ALA A 15 -0.96 -33.49 -1.09
N GLY A 16 -0.80 -32.24 -1.53
CA GLY A 16 0.42 -31.78 -2.22
C GLY A 16 1.62 -31.68 -1.28
N GLU A 17 2.82 -31.77 -1.86
CA GLU A 17 4.07 -31.58 -1.12
C GLU A 17 4.08 -30.17 -0.51
N ARG A 18 4.08 -30.08 0.82
CA ARG A 18 4.19 -28.80 1.50
C ARG A 18 5.60 -28.27 1.27
N ILE A 19 5.71 -27.13 0.60
CA ILE A 19 6.99 -26.42 0.46
C ILE A 19 7.49 -26.18 1.89
N ALA A 20 8.60 -26.84 2.24
CA ALA A 20 9.26 -26.58 3.51
C ALA A 20 9.51 -25.07 3.64
N PRO A 21 9.37 -24.47 4.84
CA PRO A 21 9.66 -23.06 5.01
C PRO A 21 11.02 -22.75 4.39
N LEU A 22 11.09 -21.69 3.58
CA LEU A 22 12.35 -21.22 3.02
C LEU A 22 13.38 -21.13 4.16
N PRO A 23 14.62 -21.61 3.96
CA PRO A 23 15.62 -21.58 5.02
C PRO A 23 15.75 -20.14 5.54
N ALA A 24 15.27 -19.91 6.76
CA ALA A 24 15.52 -18.67 7.46
C ALA A 24 17.01 -18.63 7.79
N ARG A 25 17.66 -17.48 7.57
CA ARG A 25 19.02 -17.29 8.09
C ARG A 25 18.97 -17.49 9.60
N GLU A 26 19.71 -18.48 10.10
CA GLU A 26 19.88 -18.69 11.55
C GLU A 26 20.26 -17.35 12.22
N GLY A 27 19.49 -16.96 13.23
CA GLY A 27 19.70 -15.72 13.98
C GLY A 27 19.12 -14.44 13.35
N ALA A 28 18.43 -14.50 12.21
CA ALA A 28 17.72 -13.33 11.69
C ALA A 28 16.51 -12.98 12.58
N ALA A 29 16.39 -11.72 12.97
CA ALA A 29 15.19 -11.22 13.63
C ALA A 29 13.97 -11.36 12.68
N PRO A 30 12.77 -11.61 13.23
CA PRO A 30 11.56 -11.61 12.40
C PRO A 30 11.40 -10.25 11.69
N PRO A 31 10.88 -10.24 10.45
CA PRO A 31 10.67 -9.00 9.73
C PRO A 31 9.68 -8.10 10.48
N ALA A 32 9.94 -6.79 10.47
CA ALA A 32 8.97 -5.81 10.91
C ALA A 32 7.77 -5.79 9.96
N ILE A 33 6.57 -5.62 10.52
CA ILE A 33 5.32 -5.57 9.77
C ILE A 33 4.60 -4.24 9.99
N SER A 34 3.79 -3.83 9.02
CA SER A 34 2.88 -2.69 9.12
C SER A 34 1.56 -3.04 8.45
N PHE A 35 0.46 -2.42 8.89
CA PHE A 35 -0.87 -2.65 8.33
C PHE A 35 -1.45 -1.36 7.77
N GLU A 36 -2.16 -1.45 6.65
CA GLU A 36 -2.87 -0.34 6.03
C GLU A 36 -4.38 -0.51 6.19
N PHE A 37 -5.05 0.55 6.62
CA PHE A 37 -6.49 0.59 6.82
C PHE A 37 -7.16 1.62 5.92
N PHE A 38 -8.39 1.32 5.51
CA PHE A 38 -9.26 2.29 4.84
C PHE A 38 -10.19 2.96 5.84
N PRO A 39 -10.41 4.29 5.75
CA PRO A 39 -11.34 4.97 6.62
C PRO A 39 -12.76 4.41 6.46
N PRO A 40 -13.48 4.13 7.55
CA PRO A 40 -14.78 3.47 7.50
C PRO A 40 -15.85 4.39 6.92
N LYS A 41 -16.75 3.84 6.11
CA LYS A 41 -17.84 4.61 5.47
C LYS A 41 -19.14 4.63 6.27
N THR A 42 -19.26 3.76 7.26
CA THR A 42 -20.45 3.57 8.11
C THR A 42 -20.03 3.24 9.55
N GLU A 43 -20.90 3.45 10.53
CA GLU A 43 -20.66 3.12 11.94
C GLU A 43 -20.37 1.63 12.16
N ALA A 44 -21.06 0.75 11.41
CA ALA A 44 -20.80 -0.68 11.46
C ALA A 44 -19.38 -1.03 10.99
N LEU A 45 -18.90 -0.38 9.92
CA LEU A 45 -17.53 -0.54 9.44
C LEU A 45 -16.51 0.09 10.40
N GLU A 46 -16.87 1.16 11.10
CA GLU A 46 -16.01 1.75 12.13
C GLU A 46 -15.79 0.79 13.30
N THR A 47 -16.87 0.16 13.79
CA THR A 47 -16.79 -0.85 14.86
C THR A 47 -15.93 -2.04 14.42
N GLN A 48 -16.12 -2.51 13.18
CA GLN A 48 -15.32 -3.61 12.61
C GLN A 48 -13.84 -3.22 12.47
N LEU A 49 -13.56 -2.00 11.98
CA LEU A 49 -12.19 -1.50 11.86
C LEU A 49 -11.51 -1.47 13.23
N TRP A 50 -12.19 -0.97 14.25
CA TRP A 50 -11.61 -0.87 15.59
C TRP A 50 -11.27 -2.24 16.19
N HIS A 51 -12.17 -3.21 16.04
CA HIS A 51 -11.89 -4.59 16.44
C HIS A 51 -10.68 -5.18 15.70
N CYS A 52 -10.52 -4.86 14.42
CA CYS A 52 -9.37 -5.27 13.63
C CYS A 52 -8.07 -4.63 14.13
N ILE A 53 -8.08 -3.32 14.41
CA ILE A 53 -6.93 -2.58 14.96
C ILE A 53 -6.48 -3.19 16.29
N GLU A 54 -7.41 -3.42 17.23
CA GLU A 54 -7.09 -4.00 18.54
C GLU A 54 -6.49 -5.40 18.41
N ARG A 55 -7.06 -6.23 17.53
CA ARG A 55 -6.54 -7.56 17.25
C ARG A 55 -5.13 -7.52 16.66
N LEU A 56 -4.90 -6.68 15.64
CA LEU A 56 -3.61 -6.58 14.96
C LEU A 56 -2.54 -5.87 15.80
N ALA A 57 -2.93 -5.03 16.77
CA ALA A 57 -2.00 -4.39 17.69
C ALA A 57 -1.18 -5.40 18.52
N THR A 58 -1.74 -6.58 18.79
CA THR A 58 -1.04 -7.68 19.49
C THR A 58 0.19 -8.19 18.74
N LEU A 59 0.25 -7.97 17.42
CA LEU A 59 1.40 -8.34 16.58
C LEU A 59 2.52 -7.30 16.63
N ARG A 60 2.33 -6.19 17.36
CA ARG A 60 3.30 -5.10 17.54
C ARG A 60 3.88 -4.60 16.21
N PRO A 61 3.01 -4.12 15.28
CA PRO A 61 3.48 -3.58 14.01
C PRO A 61 4.37 -2.36 14.24
N ALA A 62 5.32 -2.13 13.32
CA ALA A 62 6.20 -0.97 13.35
C ALA A 62 5.42 0.34 13.18
N PHE A 63 4.36 0.33 12.35
CA PHE A 63 3.38 1.41 12.23
C PHE A 63 2.08 0.86 11.61
N VAL A 64 1.03 1.66 11.65
CA VAL A 64 -0.20 1.42 10.89
C VAL A 64 -0.52 2.64 10.04
N SER A 65 -0.87 2.45 8.77
CA SER A 65 -1.26 3.54 7.88
C SER A 65 -2.78 3.63 7.71
N VAL A 66 -3.28 4.84 7.52
CA VAL A 66 -4.68 5.07 7.14
C VAL A 66 -4.71 5.79 5.80
N THR A 67 -5.42 5.22 4.84
CA THR A 67 -5.50 5.75 3.48
C THR A 67 -6.27 7.06 3.40
N TYR A 68 -5.94 7.85 2.37
CA TYR A 68 -6.55 9.15 2.10
C TYR A 68 -7.36 9.04 0.81
N GLY A 69 -8.62 9.46 0.84
CA GLY A 69 -9.52 9.31 -0.30
C GLY A 69 -9.09 10.12 -1.51
N ALA A 70 -9.37 9.58 -2.70
CA ALA A 70 -9.16 10.28 -3.97
C ALA A 70 -9.85 11.66 -3.93
N GLY A 71 -9.10 12.70 -4.35
CA GLY A 71 -9.57 14.08 -4.35
C GLY A 71 -9.99 14.66 -2.99
N GLY A 72 -9.58 14.06 -1.86
CA GLY A 72 -9.92 14.57 -0.52
C GLY A 72 -11.31 14.17 -0.01
N SER A 73 -12.07 13.35 -0.75
CA SER A 73 -13.46 12.96 -0.44
C SER A 73 -13.68 12.23 0.90
N THR A 74 -12.60 11.70 1.51
CA THR A 74 -12.65 11.06 2.84
C THR A 74 -11.65 11.68 3.81
N GLN A 75 -11.22 12.92 3.58
CA GLN A 75 -10.24 13.62 4.40
C GLN A 75 -10.63 13.58 5.88
N GLU A 76 -11.85 14.01 6.22
CA GLU A 76 -12.33 14.06 7.60
C GLU A 76 -12.32 12.69 8.29
N ARG A 77 -12.76 11.64 7.59
CA ARG A 77 -12.76 10.26 8.11
C ARG A 77 -11.35 9.73 8.34
N THR A 78 -10.43 10.08 7.44
CA THR A 78 -9.00 9.73 7.58
C THR A 78 -8.44 10.38 8.84
N HIS A 79 -8.67 11.69 9.02
CA HIS A 79 -8.23 12.43 10.19
C HIS A 79 -8.82 11.84 11.48
N ALA A 80 -10.14 11.61 11.52
CA ALA A 80 -10.80 11.02 12.68
C ALA A 80 -10.19 9.66 13.06
N THR A 81 -9.95 8.79 12.08
CA THR A 81 -9.36 7.46 12.30
C THR A 81 -7.93 7.57 12.83
N VAL A 82 -7.09 8.42 12.22
CA VAL A 82 -5.69 8.63 12.64
C VAL A 82 -5.63 9.20 14.06
N LEU A 83 -6.42 10.22 14.37
CA LEU A 83 -6.45 10.85 15.70
C LEU A 83 -6.96 9.89 16.77
N ARG A 84 -7.92 9.03 16.41
CA ARG A 84 -8.41 7.98 17.32
C ARG A 84 -7.32 6.95 17.62
N ILE A 85 -6.55 6.52 16.62
CA ILE A 85 -5.40 5.62 16.82
C ILE A 85 -4.38 6.24 17.78
N VAL A 86 -4.04 7.53 17.60
CA VAL A 86 -3.14 8.25 18.53
C VAL A 86 -3.68 8.24 19.96
N LYS A 87 -4.98 8.52 20.13
CA LYS A 87 -5.59 8.73 21.44
C LYS A 87 -5.84 7.42 22.21
N GLU A 88 -6.25 6.38 21.51
CA GLU A 88 -6.83 5.18 22.12
C GLU A 88 -5.92 3.95 22.02
N THR A 89 -4.77 4.03 21.34
CA THR A 89 -3.86 2.89 21.18
C THR A 89 -2.40 3.29 21.42
N ALA A 90 -1.53 2.29 21.59
CA ALA A 90 -0.08 2.47 21.61
C ALA A 90 0.59 2.35 20.23
N LEU A 91 -0.22 2.27 19.16
CA LEU A 91 0.30 2.13 17.79
C LEU A 91 0.91 3.44 17.30
N THR A 92 1.85 3.34 16.37
CA THR A 92 2.39 4.49 15.64
C THR A 92 1.59 4.69 14.34
N PRO A 93 0.73 5.72 14.23
CA PRO A 93 -0.02 5.95 13.02
C PRO A 93 0.80 6.69 11.96
N ALA A 94 0.57 6.31 10.71
CA ALA A 94 1.03 6.99 9.52
C ALA A 94 -0.18 7.52 8.73
N ALA A 95 -0.27 8.84 8.54
CA ALA A 95 -1.36 9.41 7.76
C ALA A 95 -0.99 9.42 6.27
N HIS A 96 -1.83 8.87 5.40
CA HIS A 96 -1.71 9.18 3.97
C HIS A 96 -2.08 10.65 3.76
N LEU A 97 -1.32 11.32 2.91
CA LEU A 97 -1.57 12.71 2.53
C LEU A 97 -1.28 12.89 1.05
N THR A 98 -2.24 13.45 0.33
CA THR A 98 -2.14 13.71 -1.12
C THR A 98 -1.99 15.20 -1.41
N CYS A 99 -1.37 15.55 -2.54
CA CYS A 99 -1.30 16.94 -3.00
C CYS A 99 -2.29 17.31 -4.11
N VAL A 100 -2.99 16.34 -4.69
CA VAL A 100 -4.02 16.59 -5.72
C VAL A 100 -5.15 17.46 -5.16
N GLY A 101 -5.56 18.47 -5.94
CA GLY A 101 -6.75 19.27 -5.65
C GLY A 101 -6.63 20.27 -4.48
N ALA A 102 -5.44 20.52 -3.94
CA ALA A 102 -5.24 21.44 -2.83
C ALA A 102 -4.06 22.41 -3.05
N THR A 103 -4.13 23.60 -2.47
CA THR A 103 -2.99 24.53 -2.41
C THR A 103 -1.93 24.02 -1.44
N ARG A 104 -0.70 24.51 -1.57
CA ARG A 104 0.39 24.16 -0.64
C ARG A 104 0.03 24.54 0.80
N GLU A 105 -0.61 25.68 0.99
CA GLU A 105 -1.01 26.19 2.31
C GLU A 105 -2.00 25.24 2.99
N ALA A 106 -3.01 24.76 2.28
CA ALA A 106 -3.99 23.82 2.83
C ALA A 106 -3.36 22.47 3.19
N VAL A 107 -2.44 21.97 2.35
CA VAL A 107 -1.71 20.72 2.62
C VAL A 107 -0.79 20.88 3.85
N ASN A 108 -0.11 22.03 3.96
CA ASN A 108 0.78 22.32 5.08
C ASN A 108 0.01 22.48 6.39
N GLU A 109 -1.16 23.13 6.38
CA GLU A 109 -2.02 23.25 7.56
C GLU A 109 -2.45 21.87 8.07
N VAL A 110 -2.80 20.95 7.16
CA VAL A 110 -3.11 19.56 7.50
C VAL A 110 -1.90 18.86 8.13
N ALA A 111 -0.71 19.03 7.55
CA ALA A 111 0.51 18.46 8.09
C ALA A 111 0.84 19.02 9.48
N GLU A 112 0.74 20.33 9.68
CA GLU A 112 0.94 20.97 10.99
C GLU A 112 -0.02 20.41 12.04
N ARG A 113 -1.31 20.26 11.69
CA ARG A 113 -2.32 19.65 12.58
C ARG A 113 -1.95 18.22 12.95
N TYR A 114 -1.50 17.42 11.99
CA TYR A 114 -1.01 16.07 12.27
C TYR A 114 0.19 16.07 13.22
N TRP A 115 1.16 16.95 12.98
CA TRP A 115 2.33 17.07 13.82
C TRP A 115 1.95 17.42 15.27
N GLN A 116 1.07 18.39 15.47
CA GLN A 116 0.60 18.81 16.79
C GLN A 116 -0.23 17.73 17.48
N ALA A 117 -0.98 16.94 16.71
CA ALA A 117 -1.71 15.80 17.22
C ALA A 117 -0.83 14.59 17.53
N GLY A 118 0.50 14.65 17.34
CA GLY A 118 1.41 13.55 17.65
C GLY A 118 1.63 12.55 16.51
N VAL A 119 1.09 12.80 15.31
CA VAL A 119 1.37 12.00 14.12
C VAL A 119 2.71 12.44 13.55
N LYS A 120 3.70 11.55 13.58
CA LYS A 120 5.09 11.85 13.15
C LYS A 120 5.48 11.15 11.85
N HIS A 121 4.57 10.36 11.28
CA HIS A 121 4.79 9.60 10.05
C HIS A 121 3.72 9.96 9.00
N ILE A 122 4.15 10.35 7.80
CA ILE A 122 3.28 10.60 6.65
C ILE A 122 3.61 9.65 5.51
N VAL A 123 2.57 9.13 4.84
CA VAL A 123 2.71 8.48 3.53
C VAL A 123 2.36 9.52 2.46
N ALA A 124 3.39 10.11 1.86
CA ALA A 124 3.26 11.22 0.92
C ALA A 124 2.99 10.70 -0.50
N LEU A 125 1.85 11.11 -1.05
CA LEU A 125 1.34 10.64 -2.34
C LEU A 125 0.96 11.82 -3.22
N ARG A 126 1.00 11.63 -4.54
CA ARG A 126 0.42 12.63 -5.46
C ARG A 126 -1.10 12.66 -5.30
N GLY A 127 -1.70 11.47 -5.19
CA GLY A 127 -3.13 11.24 -5.27
C GLY A 127 -3.59 11.00 -6.71
N ASP A 128 -4.77 10.42 -6.81
CA ASP A 128 -5.43 10.13 -8.07
C ASP A 128 -6.21 11.35 -8.55
N ALA A 129 -6.24 11.52 -9.87
CA ALA A 129 -7.07 12.55 -10.49
C ALA A 129 -8.56 12.25 -10.23
N PRO A 130 -9.39 13.27 -9.98
CA PRO A 130 -10.82 13.06 -9.82
C PRO A 130 -11.41 12.44 -11.09
N ASN A 131 -12.35 11.51 -10.91
CA ASN A 131 -13.14 10.89 -11.98
C ASN A 131 -12.33 10.25 -13.13
N GLY A 132 -11.07 9.86 -12.90
CA GLY A 132 -10.23 9.24 -13.92
C GLY A 132 -9.72 10.21 -15.00
N GLU A 133 -9.79 11.52 -14.75
CA GLU A 133 -9.25 12.53 -15.65
C GLU A 133 -7.71 12.46 -15.73
N THR A 134 -7.14 13.11 -16.74
CA THR A 134 -5.68 13.31 -16.78
C THR A 134 -5.26 14.17 -15.59
N TYR A 135 -4.26 13.72 -14.84
CA TYR A 135 -3.76 14.48 -13.70
C TYR A 135 -3.24 15.85 -14.12
N ALA A 136 -3.74 16.89 -13.45
CA ALA A 136 -3.17 18.23 -13.48
C ALA A 136 -2.99 18.72 -12.03
N PRO A 137 -1.86 19.37 -11.71
CA PRO A 137 -1.65 19.92 -10.39
C PRO A 137 -2.60 21.10 -10.13
N HIS A 138 -3.04 21.26 -8.89
CA HIS A 138 -3.82 22.44 -8.50
C HIS A 138 -2.97 23.72 -8.69
N PRO A 139 -3.53 24.84 -9.19
CA PRO A 139 -2.82 26.12 -9.21
C PRO A 139 -2.33 26.51 -7.80
N GLY A 140 -1.02 26.69 -7.63
CA GLY A 140 -0.43 26.94 -6.29
C GLY A 140 -0.34 25.72 -5.37
N GLY A 141 -0.59 24.50 -5.88
CA GLY A 141 -0.39 23.24 -5.16
C GLY A 141 1.03 22.66 -5.29
N TYR A 142 1.25 21.50 -4.67
CA TYR A 142 2.43 20.68 -4.97
C TYR A 142 2.17 19.88 -6.25
N ALA A 143 3.12 19.90 -7.18
CA ALA A 143 2.91 19.33 -8.51
C ALA A 143 2.99 17.80 -8.52
N PHE A 144 3.90 17.24 -7.72
CA PHE A 144 4.09 15.80 -7.58
C PHE A 144 4.41 15.44 -6.14
N ALA A 145 4.42 14.14 -5.86
CA ALA A 145 4.77 13.63 -4.53
C ALA A 145 6.18 14.04 -4.07
N ALA A 146 7.13 14.25 -4.99
CA ALA A 146 8.46 14.75 -4.63
C ALA A 146 8.40 16.18 -4.06
N ASP A 147 7.63 17.08 -4.69
CA ASP A 147 7.42 18.44 -4.17
C ASP A 147 6.71 18.43 -2.82
N LEU A 148 5.75 17.50 -2.64
CA LEU A 148 5.08 17.30 -1.37
C LEU A 148 6.06 16.86 -0.27
N VAL A 149 6.96 15.92 -0.55
CA VAL A 149 7.99 15.48 0.41
C VAL A 149 8.85 16.67 0.85
N GLU A 150 9.35 17.47 -0.09
CA GLU A 150 10.15 18.67 0.23
C GLU A 150 9.35 19.69 1.06
N GLY A 151 8.07 19.86 0.75
CA GLY A 151 7.15 20.71 1.50
C GLY A 151 6.99 20.25 2.94
N LEU A 152 6.68 18.97 3.13
CA LEU A 152 6.45 18.37 4.44
C LEU A 152 7.71 18.44 5.33
N LYS A 153 8.89 18.25 4.76
CA LYS A 153 10.17 18.40 5.48
C LYS A 153 10.44 19.83 5.96
N LYS A 154 9.83 20.85 5.36
CA LYS A 154 9.90 22.24 5.83
C LYS A 154 8.89 22.54 6.94
N VAL A 155 7.78 21.79 6.98
CA VAL A 155 6.75 21.93 8.03
C VAL A 155 7.26 21.36 9.35
N ALA A 156 7.74 20.11 9.34
CA ALA A 156 8.30 19.46 10.51
C ALA A 156 9.19 18.27 10.13
N ASP A 157 9.89 17.70 11.13
CA ASP A 157 10.75 16.54 10.92
C ASP A 157 9.95 15.22 10.88
N PHE A 158 9.10 15.09 9.87
CA PHE A 158 8.32 13.88 9.64
C PHE A 158 9.20 12.72 9.20
N GLU A 159 8.89 11.52 9.67
CA GLU A 159 9.19 10.32 8.88
C GLU A 159 8.26 10.30 7.66
N ILE A 160 8.81 10.08 6.47
CA ILE A 160 8.02 10.10 5.23
C ILE A 160 8.21 8.81 4.44
N SER A 161 7.11 8.11 4.17
CA SER A 161 7.05 7.01 3.20
C SER A 161 6.52 7.53 1.86
N VAL A 162 6.99 6.96 0.75
CA VAL A 162 6.49 7.26 -0.60
C VAL A 162 6.14 5.98 -1.36
N ALA A 163 5.24 6.07 -2.35
CA ALA A 163 4.89 4.91 -3.18
C ALA A 163 6.03 4.50 -4.13
N ALA A 164 6.16 3.21 -4.40
CA ALA A 164 7.00 2.64 -5.45
C ALA A 164 6.19 1.66 -6.32
N TYR A 165 6.52 1.51 -7.60
CA TYR A 165 5.74 0.70 -8.54
C TYR A 165 6.64 -0.34 -9.20
N PRO A 166 6.67 -1.60 -8.70
CA PRO A 166 7.49 -2.66 -9.28
C PRO A 166 7.20 -2.92 -10.76
N GLU A 167 5.95 -2.70 -11.18
CA GLU A 167 5.47 -2.87 -12.56
C GLU A 167 5.37 -1.56 -13.35
N THR A 168 5.98 -0.47 -12.85
CA THR A 168 5.90 0.88 -13.42
C THR A 168 4.52 1.52 -13.22
N HIS A 169 4.49 2.77 -12.76
CA HIS A 169 3.26 3.53 -12.63
C HIS A 169 2.56 3.66 -14.01
N PRO A 170 1.22 3.43 -14.12
CA PRO A 170 0.52 3.44 -15.42
C PRO A 170 0.64 4.74 -16.23
N GLN A 171 0.87 5.87 -15.54
CA GLN A 171 1.06 7.19 -16.16
C GLN A 171 2.53 7.60 -16.33
N ALA A 172 3.49 6.71 -16.05
CA ALA A 172 4.89 7.01 -16.29
C ALA A 172 5.23 6.90 -17.78
N ALA A 173 6.14 7.75 -18.26
CA ALA A 173 6.57 7.74 -19.65
C ALA A 173 7.40 6.49 -20.00
N SER A 174 8.14 5.95 -19.04
CA SER A 174 8.88 4.69 -19.16
C SER A 174 9.21 4.11 -17.77
N PRO A 175 9.62 2.84 -17.69
CA PRO A 175 10.11 2.24 -16.44
C PRO A 175 11.31 2.98 -15.82
N GLU A 176 12.17 3.58 -16.64
CA GLU A 176 13.32 4.39 -16.19
C GLU A 176 12.85 5.71 -15.59
N ALA A 177 11.92 6.40 -16.27
CA ALA A 177 11.36 7.66 -15.78
C ALA A 177 10.64 7.49 -14.43
N ASP A 178 9.97 6.35 -14.22
CA ASP A 178 9.31 6.05 -12.94
C ASP A 178 10.32 5.75 -11.82
N LEU A 179 11.43 5.09 -12.16
CA LEU A 179 12.52 4.84 -11.22
C LEU A 179 13.24 6.13 -10.83
N ASP A 180 13.51 7.02 -11.80
CA ASP A 180 14.05 8.36 -11.55
C ASP A 180 13.10 9.19 -10.69
N ASN A 181 11.79 9.05 -10.88
CA ASN A 181 10.78 9.67 -10.03
C ASN A 181 10.80 9.13 -8.59
N LEU A 182 10.97 7.81 -8.41
CA LEU A 182 11.18 7.24 -7.08
C LEU A 182 12.44 7.81 -6.41
N LYS A 183 13.56 7.87 -7.15
CA LYS A 183 14.80 8.45 -6.66
C LYS A 183 14.61 9.91 -6.24
N ARG A 184 13.94 10.74 -7.05
CA ARG A 184 13.63 12.14 -6.71
C ARG A 184 12.85 12.27 -5.39
N LYS A 185 11.85 11.42 -5.15
CA LYS A 185 11.08 11.42 -3.90
C LYS A 185 11.94 11.08 -2.67
N LEU A 186 12.87 10.14 -2.83
CA LEU A 186 13.80 9.75 -1.76
C LEU A 186 14.86 10.84 -1.52
N ASP A 187 15.43 11.40 -2.58
CA ASP A 187 16.40 12.50 -2.51
C ASP A 187 15.78 13.78 -1.90
N ALA A 188 14.46 13.99 -2.07
CA ALA A 188 13.70 15.07 -1.43
C ALA A 188 13.54 14.91 0.10
N GLY A 189 13.89 13.74 0.65
CA GLY A 189 13.88 13.49 2.10
C GLY A 189 12.91 12.40 2.57
N ALA A 190 12.35 11.59 1.66
CA ALA A 190 11.57 10.43 2.07
C ALA A 190 12.48 9.34 2.68
N THR A 191 12.05 8.81 3.82
CA THR A 191 12.80 7.82 4.61
C THR A 191 12.77 6.44 3.98
N ARG A 192 11.65 6.07 3.35
CA ARG A 192 11.43 4.74 2.76
C ARG A 192 10.44 4.79 1.61
N ALA A 193 10.43 3.73 0.80
CA ALA A 193 9.38 3.48 -0.17
C ALA A 193 8.53 2.27 0.23
N ILE A 194 7.24 2.31 -0.08
CA ILE A 194 6.30 1.18 0.04
C ILE A 194 5.80 0.87 -1.35
N THR A 195 5.92 -0.38 -1.79
CA THR A 195 5.50 -0.73 -3.14
C THR A 195 3.98 -0.83 -3.26
N GLN A 196 3.46 -0.56 -4.45
CA GLN A 196 2.20 -1.10 -4.90
C GLN A 196 2.23 -2.64 -4.77
N VAL A 197 1.05 -3.25 -4.64
CA VAL A 197 0.88 -4.69 -4.66
C VAL A 197 1.43 -5.30 -5.95
N PHE A 198 2.00 -6.50 -5.81
CA PHE A 198 2.41 -7.38 -6.89
C PHE A 198 2.06 -8.83 -6.49
N PHE A 199 1.85 -9.70 -7.48
CA PHE A 199 1.50 -11.12 -7.25
C PHE A 199 2.59 -12.09 -7.71
N ASP A 200 3.66 -11.60 -8.31
CA ASP A 200 4.85 -12.38 -8.67
C ASP A 200 6.09 -11.80 -7.97
N ASN A 201 6.69 -12.60 -7.08
CA ASN A 201 7.90 -12.22 -6.34
C ASN A 201 9.06 -11.84 -7.27
N ALA A 202 9.16 -12.44 -8.45
CA ALA A 202 10.22 -12.13 -9.40
C ALA A 202 10.13 -10.69 -9.93
N ILE A 203 8.92 -10.11 -9.99
CA ILE A 203 8.73 -8.70 -10.35
C ILE A 203 9.37 -7.81 -9.29
N PHE A 204 9.07 -8.04 -8.01
CA PHE A 204 9.63 -7.27 -6.92
C PHE A 204 11.15 -7.41 -6.82
N LEU A 205 11.68 -8.63 -6.97
CA LEU A 205 13.13 -8.87 -6.92
C LEU A 205 13.87 -8.14 -8.06
N ARG A 206 13.37 -8.22 -9.30
CA ARG A 206 13.94 -7.46 -10.42
C ARG A 206 13.83 -5.95 -10.23
N PHE A 207 12.75 -5.48 -9.61
CA PHE A 207 12.59 -4.07 -9.28
C PHE A 207 13.63 -3.61 -8.24
N LEU A 208 13.93 -4.43 -7.22
CA LEU A 208 15.00 -4.13 -6.27
C LEU A 208 16.36 -4.06 -6.96
N ASP A 209 16.68 -4.98 -7.87
CA ASP A 209 17.94 -4.95 -8.63
C ASP A 209 18.08 -3.64 -9.42
N ARG A 210 17.00 -3.21 -10.10
CA ARG A 210 16.95 -1.94 -10.83
C ARG A 210 17.13 -0.73 -9.89
N ALA A 211 16.45 -0.72 -8.75
CA ALA A 211 16.55 0.35 -7.76
C ALA A 211 17.97 0.48 -7.20
N VAL A 212 18.61 -0.62 -6.84
CA VAL A 212 20.00 -0.64 -6.39
C VAL A 212 20.95 -0.16 -7.48
N ALA A 213 20.77 -0.61 -8.72
CA ALA A 213 21.56 -0.16 -9.86
C ALA A 213 21.41 1.35 -10.14
N ALA A 214 20.24 1.94 -9.88
CA ALA A 214 19.99 3.38 -9.95
C ALA A 214 20.49 4.17 -8.73
N GLY A 215 21.18 3.51 -7.78
CA GLY A 215 21.76 4.14 -6.59
C GLY A 215 20.74 4.43 -5.48
N ILE A 216 19.55 3.83 -5.52
CA ILE A 216 18.57 3.94 -4.44
C ILE A 216 19.02 3.08 -3.26
N LYS A 217 19.29 3.74 -2.13
CA LYS A 217 19.76 3.08 -0.88
C LYS A 217 18.69 3.01 0.21
N ALA A 218 17.61 3.76 0.07
CA ALA A 218 16.54 3.78 1.06
C ALA A 218 15.80 2.42 1.09
N PRO A 219 15.25 2.00 2.23
CA PRO A 219 14.44 0.79 2.32
C PRO A 219 13.24 0.83 1.37
N ILE A 220 13.01 -0.27 0.64
CA ILE A 220 11.83 -0.49 -0.19
C ILE A 220 11.06 -1.67 0.43
N VAL A 221 9.87 -1.38 0.96
CA VAL A 221 9.02 -2.35 1.66
C VAL A 221 7.98 -2.91 0.69
N PRO A 222 7.86 -4.24 0.55
CA PRO A 222 6.85 -4.83 -0.33
C PRO A 222 5.44 -4.65 0.24
N GLY A 223 4.54 -4.08 -0.55
CA GLY A 223 3.10 -4.05 -0.27
C GLY A 223 2.45 -5.39 -0.65
N ILE A 224 1.80 -6.04 0.32
CA ILE A 224 1.18 -7.36 0.14
C ILE A 224 -0.34 -7.23 0.35
N LEU A 225 -1.12 -7.75 -0.60
CA LEU A 225 -2.59 -7.80 -0.52
C LEU A 225 -3.05 -9.26 -0.40
N PRO A 226 -3.50 -9.72 0.78
CA PRO A 226 -4.15 -11.02 0.92
C PRO A 226 -5.46 -11.05 0.12
N VAL A 227 -5.60 -12.02 -0.80
CA VAL A 227 -6.70 -12.03 -1.78
C VAL A 227 -7.89 -12.82 -1.26
N THR A 228 -8.81 -12.14 -0.59
CA THR A 228 -10.07 -12.75 -0.09
C THR A 228 -11.23 -12.69 -1.09
N ASN A 229 -11.18 -11.75 -2.04
CA ASN A 229 -12.14 -11.60 -3.12
C ASN A 229 -11.41 -11.36 -4.45
N PHE A 230 -11.28 -12.42 -5.25
CA PHE A 230 -10.52 -12.39 -6.49
C PHE A 230 -11.08 -11.38 -7.52
N ASN A 231 -12.40 -11.31 -7.69
CA ASN A 231 -13.02 -10.41 -8.66
C ASN A 231 -12.81 -8.93 -8.28
N GLN A 232 -12.86 -8.61 -6.98
CA GLN A 232 -12.54 -7.26 -6.51
C GLN A 232 -11.05 -6.94 -6.68
N MET A 233 -10.17 -7.90 -6.34
CA MET A 233 -8.74 -7.77 -6.52
C MET A 233 -8.36 -7.56 -7.99
N LYS A 234 -8.99 -8.29 -8.93
CA LYS A 234 -8.71 -8.16 -10.36
C LYS A 234 -9.00 -6.75 -10.87
N LYS A 235 -10.17 -6.18 -10.49
CA LYS A 235 -10.52 -4.78 -10.83
C LYS A 235 -9.54 -3.77 -10.24
N PHE A 236 -9.11 -3.99 -9.00
CA PHE A 236 -8.09 -3.16 -8.36
C PHE A 236 -6.75 -3.23 -9.09
N SER A 237 -6.33 -4.44 -9.50
CA SER A 237 -5.07 -4.68 -10.21
C SER A 237 -5.05 -4.00 -11.57
N GLU A 238 -6.15 -4.07 -12.34
CA GLU A 238 -6.32 -3.37 -13.62
C GLU A 238 -6.18 -1.84 -13.45
N ALA A 239 -6.78 -1.26 -12.41
CA ALA A 239 -6.68 0.18 -12.14
C ALA A 239 -5.26 0.61 -11.72
N CYS A 240 -4.51 -0.27 -11.07
CA CYS A 240 -3.15 0.01 -10.59
C CYS A 240 -2.04 -0.37 -11.60
N GLY A 241 -2.38 -1.06 -12.69
CA GLY A 241 -1.40 -1.61 -13.64
C GLY A 241 -0.63 -2.82 -13.11
N THR A 242 -1.17 -3.53 -12.12
CA THR A 242 -0.57 -4.74 -11.54
C THR A 242 -0.97 -5.97 -12.34
N SER A 243 -0.01 -6.79 -12.75
CA SER A 243 -0.31 -8.06 -13.44
C SER A 243 -0.76 -9.13 -12.46
N VAL A 244 -1.79 -9.90 -12.86
CA VAL A 244 -2.29 -11.06 -12.11
C VAL A 244 -1.84 -12.34 -12.84
N PRO A 245 -0.99 -13.18 -12.24
CA PRO A 245 -0.55 -14.42 -12.86
C PRO A 245 -1.71 -15.36 -13.18
N ASN A 246 -1.66 -16.03 -14.33
CA ASN A 246 -2.70 -16.97 -14.77
C ASN A 246 -2.95 -18.10 -13.77
N TRP A 247 -1.90 -18.60 -13.11
CA TRP A 247 -2.05 -19.65 -12.09
C TRP A 247 -2.93 -19.18 -10.92
N MET A 248 -2.85 -17.90 -10.56
CA MET A 248 -3.66 -17.32 -9.50
C MET A 248 -5.11 -17.21 -9.95
N ALA A 249 -5.36 -16.79 -11.19
CA ALA A 249 -6.71 -16.80 -11.76
C ALA A 249 -7.33 -18.20 -11.76
N GLY A 250 -6.56 -19.22 -12.14
CA GLY A 250 -7.01 -20.62 -12.12
C GLY A 250 -7.29 -21.17 -10.71
N MET A 251 -6.72 -20.58 -9.64
CA MET A 251 -7.04 -20.99 -8.27
C MET A 251 -8.46 -20.55 -7.84
N PHE A 252 -8.95 -19.44 -8.39
CA PHE A 252 -10.25 -18.86 -8.03
C PHE A 252 -11.36 -19.19 -9.04
N GLU A 253 -11.04 -19.86 -10.13
CA GLU A 253 -12.00 -20.27 -11.15
C GLU A 253 -13.08 -21.20 -10.56
N GLY A 254 -14.36 -20.82 -10.75
CA GLY A 254 -15.51 -21.58 -10.25
C GLY A 254 -15.81 -21.40 -8.75
N LEU A 255 -15.08 -20.52 -8.05
CA LEU A 255 -15.30 -20.23 -6.64
C LEU A 255 -16.13 -18.96 -6.40
N ASP A 256 -16.84 -18.44 -7.40
CA ASP A 256 -17.58 -17.15 -7.32
C ASP A 256 -18.69 -17.14 -6.25
N ASP A 257 -19.31 -18.29 -5.98
CA ASP A 257 -20.38 -18.43 -4.98
C ASP A 257 -19.93 -19.13 -3.68
N ASP A 258 -18.66 -19.55 -3.57
CA ASP A 258 -18.11 -20.27 -2.41
C ASP A 258 -17.15 -19.39 -1.59
N ALA A 259 -17.72 -18.60 -0.67
CA ALA A 259 -16.95 -17.69 0.18
C ALA A 259 -16.01 -18.39 1.16
N GLU A 260 -16.32 -19.62 1.57
CA GLU A 260 -15.52 -20.37 2.55
C GLU A 260 -14.23 -20.88 1.88
N THR A 261 -14.36 -21.52 0.71
CA THR A 261 -13.21 -22.00 -0.06
C THR A 261 -12.33 -20.85 -0.52
N ARG A 262 -12.89 -19.70 -0.93
CA ARG A 262 -12.08 -18.51 -1.26
C ARG A 262 -11.18 -18.05 -0.11
N ARG A 263 -11.65 -18.15 1.15
CA ARG A 263 -10.85 -17.78 2.32
C ARG A 263 -9.74 -18.77 2.64
N MET A 264 -9.91 -20.03 2.27
CA MET A 264 -8.88 -21.07 2.45
C MET A 264 -7.80 -21.02 1.37
N VAL A 265 -8.12 -20.47 0.20
CA VAL A 265 -7.18 -20.24 -0.91
C VAL A 265 -6.36 -18.95 -0.72
N ALA A 266 -6.89 -17.98 0.05
CA ALA A 266 -6.34 -16.65 0.27
C ALA A 266 -5.08 -16.60 1.16
#